data_AF-A0A851G9V6-F1
#
_entry.id   AF-A0A851G9V6-F1
#
_cell.length_a   1.000
_cell.length_b   1.000
_cell.length_c   1.000
_cell.angle_alpha   90.00
_cell.angle_beta   90.00
_cell.angle_gamma   90.00
#
_symmetry.space_group_name_H-M   'P 1'
#
loop_
_entity.id
_entity.type
_entity.pdbx_description
1 polymer ?
#
loop_
_entity_poly.entity_id
_entity_poly.type
_entity_poly.pdbx_seq_one_letter_code
_entity_poly.pdbx_strand_id
1 'polypeptide(L)'
;MRTFWLVNQRGIDKNFEMKNIIAILCGFACMTGVVFSANPEVESQIKRIKKWYQQIESDKSLKKQVIEAKSELPYEPKMIRYTRADGELKKLQIELLSDHGFTHETYYFHEGELFFIYAVDEYWQFVPSENGEVDPERPETLDVGSQQRYYFSKGKCIRALEKQAETREGEKLRQLLKEAENKPLDVDLGAAEYVQKAKLVSEIKTLKELNAFLEQFTK
;
A
#
# COMPACT_ATOMS: atom_id res chain seq x y z
N MET A 1 21.18 -5.94 7.51
CA MET A 1 20.58 -4.83 6.73
C MET A 1 20.22 -5.28 5.30
N ARG A 2 19.24 -6.16 5.17
CA ARG A 2 18.66 -6.57 3.87
C ARG A 2 17.21 -6.96 4.11
N THR A 3 16.31 -5.98 4.16
CA THR A 3 14.87 -6.11 3.91
C THR A 3 14.19 -4.77 4.20
N PHE A 4 14.43 -3.75 3.38
CA PHE A 4 13.47 -2.64 3.16
C PHE A 4 13.89 -1.87 1.91
N TRP A 5 14.08 -2.62 0.82
CA TRP A 5 14.20 -2.16 -0.57
C TRP A 5 13.76 -3.33 -1.46
N LEU A 6 12.49 -3.70 -1.37
CA LEU A 6 11.83 -4.54 -2.38
C LEU A 6 10.46 -3.95 -2.73
N VAL A 7 10.39 -2.63 -2.84
CA VAL A 7 9.42 -2.00 -3.75
C VAL A 7 10.16 -1.77 -5.06
N ASN A 8 10.07 -2.79 -5.91
CA ASN A 8 10.10 -2.76 -7.36
C ASN A 8 10.80 -1.55 -8.04
N GLN A 9 12.13 -1.48 -7.99
CA GLN A 9 12.89 -0.77 -9.02
C GLN A 9 13.15 -1.72 -10.20
N ARG A 10 12.22 -1.77 -11.16
CA ARG A 10 12.47 -2.32 -12.50
C ARG A 10 12.07 -1.30 -13.57
N GLY A 11 13.10 -0.66 -14.11
CA GLY A 11 13.28 -0.38 -15.53
C GLY A 11 12.29 0.55 -16.20
N ILE A 12 12.54 1.86 -16.11
CA ILE A 12 12.24 2.76 -17.23
C ILE A 12 13.44 2.65 -18.17
N ASP A 13 13.37 1.78 -19.16
CA ASP A 13 14.34 1.77 -20.26
C ASP A 13 14.14 3.04 -21.11
N LYS A 14 15.02 4.02 -20.89
CA LYS A 14 15.27 5.11 -21.83
C LYS A 14 16.22 4.58 -22.89
N ASN A 15 15.71 4.23 -24.07
CA ASN A 15 16.42 4.26 -25.35
C ASN A 15 15.44 3.94 -26.50
N PHE A 16 14.80 4.97 -27.04
CA PHE A 16 14.13 4.85 -28.34
C PHE A 16 14.76 5.87 -29.28
N GLU A 17 15.73 5.40 -30.09
CA GLU A 17 16.33 6.18 -31.17
C GLU A 17 15.30 6.45 -32.27
N MET A 18 15.25 7.71 -32.68
CA MET A 18 14.42 8.23 -33.75
C MET A 18 15.12 8.00 -35.10
N LYS A 19 14.69 7.01 -35.89
CA LYS A 19 15.14 6.84 -37.29
C LYS A 19 13.99 6.44 -38.23
N ASN A 20 13.70 7.39 -39.12
CA ASN A 20 13.20 7.28 -40.50
C ASN A 20 11.85 6.60 -40.80
N ILE A 21 10.95 7.48 -41.24
CA ILE A 21 9.68 7.32 -41.94
C ILE A 21 9.80 6.39 -43.15
N ILE A 22 8.97 5.33 -43.19
CA ILE A 22 8.42 4.74 -44.42
C ILE A 22 6.94 4.43 -44.17
N ALA A 23 6.07 5.06 -44.95
CA ALA A 23 4.63 4.88 -44.93
C ALA A 23 4.23 3.54 -45.56
N ILE A 24 3.37 2.77 -44.86
CA ILE A 24 2.57 1.70 -45.45
C ILE A 24 1.13 1.88 -44.95
N LEU A 25 0.25 2.27 -45.88
CA LEU A 25 -1.20 2.18 -45.76
C LEU A 25 -1.64 0.71 -45.69
N CYS A 26 -2.67 0.46 -44.88
CA CYS A 26 -3.65 -0.64 -44.86
C CYS A 26 -3.67 -1.40 -43.54
N GLY A 27 -4.73 -1.19 -42.78
CA GLY A 27 -5.05 -2.02 -41.63
C GLY A 27 -6.11 -1.36 -40.76
N PHE A 28 -7.37 -1.73 -40.98
CA PHE A 28 -8.47 -1.48 -40.07
C PHE A 28 -8.14 -2.14 -38.73
N ALA A 29 -7.47 -1.41 -37.84
CA ALA A 29 -7.19 -1.87 -36.49
C ALA A 29 -8.51 -1.79 -35.70
N CYS A 30 -9.20 -2.92 -35.68
CA CYS A 30 -10.22 -3.21 -34.68
C CYS A 30 -9.56 -2.95 -33.32
N MET A 31 -9.87 -1.81 -32.70
CA MET A 31 -9.57 -1.57 -31.30
C MET A 31 -10.41 -2.57 -30.51
N THR A 32 -9.90 -3.80 -30.39
CA THR A 32 -10.31 -4.73 -29.35
C THR A 32 -9.83 -4.12 -28.05
N GLY A 33 -10.57 -3.13 -27.56
CA GLY A 33 -10.54 -2.80 -26.15
C GLY A 33 -10.78 -4.12 -25.44
N VAL A 34 -9.78 -4.60 -24.70
CA VAL A 34 -9.95 -5.72 -23.80
C VAL A 34 -10.96 -5.25 -22.78
N VAL A 35 -12.24 -5.51 -23.05
CA VAL A 35 -13.29 -5.38 -22.07
C VAL A 35 -12.97 -6.46 -21.05
N PHE A 36 -12.29 -6.07 -19.98
CA PHE A 36 -12.21 -6.90 -18.78
C PHE A 36 -13.66 -7.09 -18.32
N SER A 37 -14.29 -8.17 -18.79
CA SER A 37 -15.59 -8.56 -18.30
C SER A 37 -15.42 -8.89 -16.83
N ALA A 38 -15.85 -7.96 -15.98
CA ALA A 38 -15.80 -8.12 -14.55
C ALA A 38 -16.48 -9.44 -14.17
N ASN A 39 -15.73 -10.38 -13.59
CA ASN A 39 -16.28 -11.65 -13.15
C ASN A 39 -17.41 -11.36 -12.12
N PRO A 40 -18.68 -11.70 -12.42
CA PRO A 40 -19.80 -11.34 -11.56
C PRO A 40 -19.68 -11.88 -10.13
N GLU A 41 -19.03 -13.03 -9.96
CA GLU A 41 -18.75 -13.60 -8.65
C GLU A 41 -17.77 -12.71 -7.86
N VAL A 42 -16.68 -12.28 -8.49
CA VAL A 42 -15.70 -11.38 -7.86
C VAL A 42 -16.36 -10.07 -7.49
N GLU A 43 -17.18 -9.47 -8.35
CA GLU A 43 -17.89 -8.21 -8.01
C GLU A 43 -18.83 -8.36 -6.82
N SER A 44 -19.54 -9.49 -6.73
CA SER A 44 -20.39 -9.81 -5.58
C SER A 44 -19.57 -9.92 -4.29
N GLN A 45 -18.42 -10.59 -4.35
CA GLN A 45 -17.49 -10.69 -3.21
C GLN A 45 -16.94 -9.32 -2.80
N ILE A 46 -16.53 -8.48 -3.75
CA ILE A 46 -16.04 -7.12 -3.49
C ILE A 46 -17.14 -6.25 -2.86
N LYS A 47 -18.39 -6.34 -3.33
CA LYS A 47 -19.52 -5.62 -2.73
C LYS A 47 -19.74 -6.02 -1.27
N ARG A 48 -19.62 -7.31 -0.95
CA ARG A 48 -19.69 -7.82 0.43
C ARG A 48 -18.54 -7.30 1.29
N ILE A 49 -17.31 -7.35 0.80
CA ILE A 49 -16.13 -6.82 1.49
C ILE A 49 -16.31 -5.33 1.81
N LYS A 50 -16.77 -4.52 0.84
CA LYS A 50 -17.04 -3.08 1.07
C LYS A 50 -18.07 -2.85 2.17
N LYS A 51 -19.11 -3.70 2.26
CA LYS A 51 -20.10 -3.64 3.34
C LYS A 51 -19.47 -3.95 4.70
N TRP A 52 -18.65 -5.00 4.80
CA TRP A 52 -17.94 -5.33 6.05
C TRP A 52 -16.98 -4.23 6.48
N TYR A 53 -16.22 -3.67 5.54
CA TYR A 53 -15.34 -2.51 5.78
C TYR A 53 -16.13 -1.33 6.35
N GLN A 54 -17.24 -0.93 5.70
CA GLN A 54 -18.09 0.17 6.17
C GLN A 54 -18.65 -0.09 7.57
N GLN A 55 -19.09 -1.32 7.85
CA GLN A 55 -19.58 -1.71 9.17
C GLN A 55 -18.51 -1.49 10.24
N ILE A 56 -17.29 -2.00 10.02
CA ILE A 56 -16.17 -1.86 10.97
C ILE A 56 -15.77 -0.39 11.16
N GLU A 57 -15.64 0.38 10.08
CA GLU A 57 -15.28 1.81 10.19
C GLU A 57 -16.35 2.65 10.91
N SER A 58 -17.62 2.25 10.81
CA SER A 58 -18.72 2.92 11.51
C SER A 58 -18.95 2.45 12.95
N ASP A 59 -18.31 1.35 13.37
CA ASP A 59 -18.55 0.70 14.66
C ASP A 59 -17.78 1.41 15.80
N LYS A 60 -18.49 2.31 16.49
CA LYS A 60 -17.98 3.04 17.64
C LYS A 60 -17.88 2.21 18.92
N SER A 61 -18.37 0.97 18.92
CA SER A 61 -18.34 0.08 20.10
C SER A 61 -17.03 -0.69 20.25
N LEU A 62 -16.16 -0.66 19.22
CA LEU A 62 -14.89 -1.37 19.24
C LEU A 62 -13.96 -0.80 20.31
N LYS A 63 -13.39 -1.69 21.12
CA LYS A 63 -12.35 -1.37 22.10
C LYS A 63 -11.04 -1.10 21.35
N LYS A 64 -10.45 0.07 21.60
CA LYS A 64 -9.15 0.48 21.06
C LYS A 64 -8.03 0.15 22.04
N GLN A 65 -7.02 -0.58 21.59
CA GLN A 65 -5.77 -0.80 22.31
C GLN A 65 -4.62 -0.22 21.48
N VAL A 66 -3.79 0.63 22.09
CA VAL A 66 -2.61 1.23 21.45
C VAL A 66 -1.36 0.58 22.05
N ILE A 67 -0.43 0.18 21.19
CA ILE A 67 0.86 -0.39 21.54
C ILE A 67 1.91 0.42 20.78
N GLU A 68 2.66 1.24 21.50
CA GLU A 68 3.70 2.11 20.94
C GLU A 68 5.07 1.62 21.41
N ALA A 69 5.95 1.35 20.47
CA ALA A 69 7.32 0.97 20.75
C ALA A 69 8.24 2.17 20.54
N LYS A 70 9.05 2.48 21.55
CA LYS A 70 10.17 3.40 21.39
C LYS A 70 11.30 2.65 20.70
N SER A 71 11.83 3.21 19.63
CA SER A 71 12.95 2.65 18.90
C SER A 71 14.14 3.60 18.98
N GLU A 72 15.35 3.04 19.07
CA GLU A 72 16.60 3.78 18.83
C GLU A 72 16.86 3.99 17.33
N LEU A 73 16.05 3.34 16.47
CA LEU A 73 16.05 3.53 15.03
C LEU A 73 15.23 4.78 14.67
N PRO A 74 15.41 5.37 13.47
CA PRO A 74 14.65 6.55 13.03
C PRO A 74 13.19 6.22 12.68
N TYR A 75 12.59 5.26 13.38
CA TYR A 75 11.23 4.80 13.17
C TYR A 75 10.48 4.69 14.49
N GLU A 76 9.26 5.20 14.54
CA GLU A 76 8.37 5.06 15.70
C GLU A 76 7.21 4.11 15.39
N PRO A 77 7.40 2.78 15.59
CA PRO A 77 6.36 1.81 15.31
C PRO A 77 5.21 1.92 16.30
N LYS A 78 4.01 2.08 15.75
CA LYS A 78 2.76 2.14 16.51
C LYS A 78 1.77 1.15 15.96
N MET A 79 1.22 0.33 16.84
CA MET A 79 0.17 -0.63 16.53
C MET A 79 -1.12 -0.26 17.26
N ILE A 80 -2.24 -0.28 16.54
CA ILE A 80 -3.56 -0.04 17.11
C ILE A 80 -4.47 -1.22 16.80
N ARG A 81 -5.01 -1.85 17.85
CA ARG A 81 -5.95 -2.97 17.75
C ARG A 81 -7.35 -2.49 18.07
N TYR A 82 -8.32 -2.93 17.27
CA TYR A 82 -9.74 -2.69 17.46
C TYR A 82 -10.45 -4.03 17.61
N THR A 83 -10.98 -4.28 18.80
CA THR A 83 -11.63 -5.55 19.15
C THR A 83 -13.07 -5.35 19.61
N ARG A 84 -13.90 -6.37 19.45
CA ARG A 84 -15.22 -6.43 20.08
C ARG A 84 -15.11 -6.69 21.58
N ALA A 85 -16.24 -6.58 22.28
CA ALA A 85 -16.31 -6.82 23.71
C ALA A 85 -15.87 -8.25 24.11
N ASP A 86 -16.14 -9.22 23.24
CA ASP A 86 -15.76 -10.64 23.34
C ASP A 86 -14.28 -10.92 22.99
N GLY A 87 -13.54 -9.90 22.56
CA GLY A 87 -12.12 -10.00 22.17
C GLY A 87 -11.88 -10.28 20.69
N GLU A 88 -12.92 -10.43 19.86
CA GLU A 88 -12.77 -10.66 18.41
C GLU A 88 -12.05 -9.46 17.75
N LEU A 89 -10.92 -9.71 17.07
CA LEU A 89 -10.20 -8.69 16.30
C LEU A 89 -10.97 -8.32 15.04
N LYS A 90 -11.19 -7.02 14.82
CA LYS A 90 -11.87 -6.49 13.63
C LYS A 90 -10.99 -5.62 12.75
N LYS A 91 -10.12 -4.83 13.37
CA LYS A 91 -9.23 -3.92 12.65
C LYS A 91 -7.89 -3.83 13.39
N LEU A 92 -6.81 -3.79 12.61
CA LEU A 92 -5.46 -3.62 13.09
C LEU A 92 -4.78 -2.54 12.25
N GLN A 93 -4.17 -1.55 12.88
CA GLN A 93 -3.37 -0.52 12.21
C GLN A 93 -1.91 -0.64 12.62
N ILE A 94 -1.02 -0.46 11.65
CA ILE A 94 0.43 -0.37 11.87
C ILE A 94 0.87 0.95 11.22
N GLU A 95 1.52 1.78 12.02
CA GLU A 95 2.12 3.04 11.61
C GLU A 95 3.63 2.93 11.80
N LEU A 96 4.37 3.29 10.75
CA LEU A 96 5.82 3.43 10.75
C LEU A 96 6.14 4.83 10.25
N LEU A 97 6.48 5.73 11.15
CA LEU A 97 6.88 7.09 10.83
C LEU A 97 8.40 7.19 10.83
N SER A 98 8.97 7.89 9.83
CA SER A 98 10.38 8.26 9.75
C SER A 98 10.54 9.72 9.32
N ASP A 99 11.77 10.23 9.37
CA ASP A 99 12.07 11.60 8.90
C ASP A 99 11.84 11.79 7.38
N HIS A 100 11.81 10.70 6.61
CA HIS A 100 11.72 10.72 5.16
C HIS A 100 10.43 10.15 4.60
N GLY A 101 9.50 9.74 5.45
CA GLY A 101 8.26 9.11 5.00
C GLY A 101 7.48 8.42 6.10
N PHE A 102 6.36 7.87 5.68
CA PHE A 102 5.34 7.28 6.52
C PHE A 102 4.69 6.10 5.80
N THR A 103 4.62 4.98 6.51
CA THR A 103 3.82 3.82 6.10
C THR A 103 2.66 3.65 7.08
N HIS A 104 1.45 3.50 6.55
CA HIS A 104 0.26 3.14 7.30
C HIS A 104 -0.45 1.96 6.67
N GLU A 105 -0.51 0.86 7.40
CA GLU A 105 -1.23 -0.33 6.97
C GLU A 105 -2.41 -0.57 7.89
N THR A 106 -3.59 -0.79 7.32
CA THR A 106 -4.76 -1.23 8.04
C THR A 106 -5.23 -2.58 7.51
N TYR A 107 -5.37 -3.54 8.42
CA TYR A 107 -5.87 -4.88 8.17
C TYR A 107 -7.27 -5.03 8.76
N TYR A 108 -8.19 -5.62 8.01
CA TYR A 108 -9.58 -5.82 8.42
C TYR A 108 -9.94 -7.30 8.45
N PHE A 109 -10.60 -7.71 9.53
CA PHE A 109 -10.93 -9.09 9.83
C PHE A 109 -12.44 -9.30 10.00
N HIS A 110 -12.94 -10.42 9.48
CA HIS A 110 -14.32 -10.85 9.61
C HIS A 110 -14.31 -12.34 9.95
N GLU A 111 -14.92 -12.72 11.08
CA GLU A 111 -14.93 -14.11 11.57
C GLU A 111 -13.51 -14.69 11.69
N GLY A 112 -12.54 -13.86 12.08
CA GLY A 112 -11.14 -14.23 12.20
C GLY A 112 -10.36 -14.26 10.87
N GLU A 113 -11.02 -14.11 9.72
CA GLU A 113 -10.35 -14.10 8.41
C GLU A 113 -10.03 -12.67 7.92
N LEU A 114 -8.82 -12.50 7.38
CA LEU A 114 -8.44 -11.27 6.67
C LEU A 114 -9.28 -11.16 5.39
N PHE A 115 -9.98 -10.03 5.24
CA PHE A 115 -10.84 -9.79 4.07
C PHE A 115 -10.46 -8.53 3.29
N PHE A 116 -9.76 -7.58 3.91
CA PHE A 116 -9.37 -6.33 3.28
C PHE A 116 -8.11 -5.74 3.91
N ILE A 117 -7.28 -5.14 3.07
CA ILE A 117 -6.11 -4.36 3.48
C ILE A 117 -6.16 -3.01 2.78
N TYR A 118 -5.85 -1.96 3.54
CA TYR A 118 -5.56 -0.64 3.03
C TYR A 118 -4.16 -0.23 3.47
N ALA A 119 -3.25 -0.07 2.51
CA ALA A 119 -1.88 0.37 2.77
C ALA A 119 -1.65 1.75 2.15
N VAL A 120 -0.92 2.60 2.85
CA VAL A 120 -0.51 3.93 2.42
C VAL A 120 0.98 4.04 2.64
N ASP A 121 1.71 4.47 1.62
CA ASP A 121 3.13 4.78 1.71
C ASP A 121 3.33 6.18 1.15
N GLU A 122 3.89 7.08 1.95
CA GLU A 122 4.26 8.44 1.57
C GLU A 122 5.75 8.63 1.89
N TYR A 123 6.53 9.18 0.97
CA TYR A 123 7.93 9.52 1.23
C TYR A 123 8.34 10.72 0.40
N TRP A 124 9.47 11.33 0.76
CA TRP A 124 10.10 12.36 -0.05
C TRP A 124 11.54 11.98 -0.35
N GLN A 125 12.05 12.47 -1.48
CA GLN A 125 13.45 12.30 -1.88
C GLN A 125 13.98 13.59 -2.51
N PHE A 126 15.29 13.81 -2.43
CA PHE A 126 15.93 14.88 -3.21
C PHE A 126 15.92 14.54 -4.69
N VAL A 127 15.67 15.54 -5.53
CA VAL A 127 15.73 15.40 -6.98
C VAL A 127 17.16 15.64 -7.44
N PRO A 128 17.82 14.64 -8.05
CA PRO A 128 19.13 14.84 -8.65
C PRO A 128 19.00 15.69 -9.92
N SER A 129 20.00 16.52 -10.17
CA SER A 129 20.16 17.22 -11.45
C SER A 129 20.58 16.25 -12.56
N GLU A 130 20.72 16.75 -13.80
CA GLU A 130 21.04 15.92 -14.97
C GLU A 130 22.37 15.13 -14.83
N ASN A 131 23.31 15.61 -14.02
CA ASN A 131 24.58 14.91 -13.75
C ASN A 131 24.48 13.88 -12.60
N GLY A 132 23.30 13.71 -11.99
CA GLY A 132 23.05 12.81 -10.87
C GLY A 132 23.32 13.41 -9.48
N GLU A 133 23.74 14.67 -9.38
CA GLU A 133 24.04 15.33 -8.11
C GLU A 133 22.87 16.19 -7.62
N VAL A 134 22.66 16.24 -6.31
CA VAL A 134 21.70 17.13 -5.65
C VAL A 134 22.36 18.49 -5.44
N ASP A 135 21.71 19.58 -5.87
CA ASP A 135 22.18 20.94 -5.61
C ASP A 135 22.10 21.22 -4.09
N PRO A 136 23.24 21.39 -3.39
CA PRO A 136 23.23 21.62 -1.95
C PRO A 136 22.75 23.03 -1.58
N GLU A 137 22.84 24.00 -2.49
CA GLU A 137 22.42 25.38 -2.29
C GLU A 137 20.92 25.57 -2.55
N ARG A 138 20.34 24.72 -3.41
CA ARG A 138 18.92 24.73 -3.77
C ARG A 138 18.36 23.31 -3.88
N PRO A 139 18.27 22.57 -2.77
CA PRO A 139 17.76 21.21 -2.81
C PRO A 139 16.28 21.21 -3.19
N GLU A 140 15.96 20.53 -4.27
CA GLU A 140 14.58 20.26 -4.67
C GLU A 140 14.14 18.89 -4.14
N THR A 141 12.90 18.79 -3.67
CA THR A 141 12.31 17.52 -3.23
C THR A 141 11.22 17.07 -4.19
N LEU A 142 11.02 15.75 -4.24
CA LEU A 142 9.88 15.09 -4.86
C LEU A 142 9.20 14.24 -3.79
N ASP A 143 7.98 14.61 -3.46
CA ASP A 143 7.08 13.85 -2.61
C ASP A 143 6.35 12.82 -3.45
N VAL A 144 6.36 11.57 -3.00
CA VAL A 144 5.73 10.43 -3.67
C VAL A 144 4.78 9.77 -2.68
N GLY A 145 3.61 9.41 -3.15
CA GLY A 145 2.60 8.74 -2.34
C GLY A 145 1.93 7.62 -3.11
N SER A 146 1.53 6.57 -2.38
CA SER A 146 0.75 5.47 -2.90
C SER A 146 -0.33 5.03 -1.92
N GLN A 147 -1.42 4.48 -2.46
CA GLN A 147 -2.49 3.85 -1.69
C GLN A 147 -2.86 2.53 -2.34
N GLN A 148 -2.69 1.43 -1.62
CA GLN A 148 -2.99 0.10 -2.10
C GLN A 148 -4.20 -0.49 -1.37
N ARG A 149 -5.03 -1.22 -2.11
CA ARG A 149 -6.25 -1.88 -1.61
C ARG A 149 -6.23 -3.33 -2.06
N TYR A 150 -6.13 -4.25 -1.11
CA TYR A 150 -6.18 -5.69 -1.39
C TYR A 150 -7.45 -6.29 -0.83
N TYR A 151 -8.17 -7.03 -1.65
CA TYR A 151 -9.44 -7.65 -1.33
C TYR A 151 -9.25 -9.17 -1.27
N PHE A 152 -9.67 -9.79 -0.18
CA PHE A 152 -9.45 -11.21 0.05
C PHE A 152 -10.76 -11.99 0.18
N SER A 153 -10.78 -13.21 -0.36
CA SER A 153 -11.82 -14.18 -0.09
C SER A 153 -11.21 -15.56 0.08
N LYS A 154 -11.57 -16.24 1.18
CA LYS A 154 -11.08 -17.60 1.52
C LYS A 154 -9.54 -17.65 1.49
N GLY A 155 -8.89 -16.65 2.08
CA GLY A 155 -7.43 -16.51 2.15
C GLY A 155 -6.72 -16.17 0.83
N LYS A 156 -7.43 -15.92 -0.27
CA LYS A 156 -6.84 -15.55 -1.57
C LYS A 156 -7.14 -14.10 -1.93
N CYS A 157 -6.15 -13.40 -2.48
CA CYS A 157 -6.37 -12.08 -3.07
C CYS A 157 -7.21 -12.23 -4.34
N ILE A 158 -8.37 -11.58 -4.38
CA ILE A 158 -9.30 -11.62 -5.53
C ILE A 158 -9.27 -10.32 -6.33
N ARG A 159 -8.65 -9.27 -5.78
CA ARG A 159 -8.44 -7.98 -6.43
C ARG A 159 -7.40 -7.17 -5.65
N ALA A 160 -6.52 -6.50 -6.38
CA ALA A 160 -5.65 -5.47 -5.86
C ALA A 160 -5.81 -4.20 -6.69
N LEU A 161 -5.82 -3.04 -6.04
CA LEU A 161 -5.90 -1.73 -6.68
C LEU A 161 -4.86 -0.81 -6.07
N GLU A 162 -4.33 0.08 -6.88
CA GLU A 162 -3.36 1.08 -6.46
C GLU A 162 -3.73 2.47 -6.98
N LYS A 163 -3.47 3.49 -6.15
CA LYS A 163 -3.34 4.88 -6.56
C LYS A 163 -1.91 5.33 -6.29
N GLN A 164 -1.37 6.16 -7.16
CA GLN A 164 -0.08 6.81 -6.96
C GLN A 164 -0.16 8.27 -7.40
N ALA A 165 0.62 9.12 -6.75
CA ALA A 165 0.85 10.50 -7.15
C ALA A 165 2.26 10.93 -6.73
N GLU A 166 2.79 11.92 -7.43
CA GLU A 166 4.05 12.57 -7.08
C GLU A 166 3.93 14.08 -7.31
N THR A 167 4.66 14.88 -6.53
CA THR A 167 4.61 16.33 -6.60
C THR A 167 5.88 16.96 -6.01
N ARG A 168 6.24 18.15 -6.49
CA ARG A 168 7.28 19.01 -5.88
C ARG A 168 6.70 19.96 -4.84
N GLU A 169 5.38 20.02 -4.74
CA GLU A 169 4.61 20.79 -3.76
C GLU A 169 3.98 19.78 -2.79
N GLY A 170 4.74 19.39 -1.76
CA GLY A 170 4.39 18.26 -0.87
C GLY A 170 3.00 18.38 -0.22
N GLU A 171 2.55 19.60 0.08
CA GLU A 171 1.21 19.85 0.62
C GLU A 171 0.07 19.43 -0.34
N LYS A 172 0.35 19.33 -1.65
CA LYS A 172 -0.62 18.87 -2.66
C LYS A 172 -0.69 17.35 -2.79
N LEU A 173 0.26 16.59 -2.26
CA LEU A 173 0.36 15.14 -2.48
C LEU A 173 -0.95 14.42 -2.14
N ARG A 174 -1.53 14.73 -0.97
CA ARG A 174 -2.76 14.09 -0.50
C ARG A 174 -3.98 14.41 -1.37
N GLN A 175 -4.05 15.63 -1.91
CA GLN A 175 -5.10 15.99 -2.86
C GLN A 175 -4.93 15.21 -4.16
N LEU A 176 -3.72 15.17 -4.71
CA LEU A 176 -3.41 14.43 -5.93
C LEU A 176 -3.71 12.94 -5.79
N LEU A 177 -3.36 12.33 -4.65
CA LEU A 177 -3.73 10.94 -4.34
C LEU A 177 -5.24 10.70 -4.29
N LYS A 178 -6.01 11.67 -3.80
CA LYS A 178 -7.48 11.56 -3.76
C LYS A 178 -8.06 11.55 -5.17
N GLU A 179 -7.54 12.40 -6.05
CA GLU A 179 -7.95 12.57 -7.44
C GLU A 179 -7.43 11.47 -8.36
N ALA A 180 -6.29 10.84 -8.02
CA ALA A 180 -5.68 9.77 -8.79
C ALA A 180 -6.66 8.61 -9.03
N GLU A 181 -6.60 8.03 -10.23
CA GLU A 181 -7.42 6.88 -10.61
C GLU A 181 -6.93 5.61 -9.89
N ASN A 182 -7.86 4.73 -9.53
CA ASN A 182 -7.49 3.38 -9.11
C ASN A 182 -7.08 2.56 -10.33
N LYS A 183 -5.84 2.10 -10.35
CA LYS A 183 -5.34 1.17 -11.36
C LYS A 183 -5.33 -0.26 -10.80
N PRO A 184 -5.64 -1.29 -11.62
CA PRO A 184 -5.40 -2.67 -11.21
C PRO A 184 -3.94 -2.89 -10.86
N LEU A 185 -3.71 -3.56 -9.74
CA LEU A 185 -2.40 -4.11 -9.38
C LEU A 185 -2.47 -5.63 -9.56
N ASP A 186 -1.37 -6.24 -9.97
CA ASP A 186 -1.26 -7.69 -10.02
C ASP A 186 -1.52 -8.26 -8.61
N VAL A 187 -2.45 -9.22 -8.52
CA VAL A 187 -2.87 -9.82 -7.25
C VAL A 187 -1.79 -10.68 -6.62
N ASP A 188 -0.81 -11.14 -7.40
CA ASP A 188 0.32 -11.92 -6.90
C ASP A 188 1.46 -11.03 -6.37
N LEU A 189 1.47 -9.73 -6.74
CA LEU A 189 2.44 -8.77 -6.21
C LEU A 189 2.05 -8.36 -4.79
N GLY A 190 2.89 -8.73 -3.82
CA GLY A 190 2.81 -8.28 -2.43
C GLY A 190 1.68 -8.91 -1.58
N ALA A 191 0.62 -9.44 -2.17
CA ALA A 191 -0.52 -9.95 -1.41
C ALA A 191 -0.16 -11.11 -0.46
N ALA A 192 0.74 -12.01 -0.87
CA ALA A 192 1.19 -13.11 -0.03
C ALA A 192 1.98 -12.61 1.20
N GLU A 193 2.83 -11.61 1.03
CA GLU A 193 3.59 -10.98 2.11
C GLU A 193 2.64 -10.31 3.10
N TYR A 194 1.64 -9.57 2.60
CA TYR A 194 0.62 -8.96 3.42
C TYR A 194 -0.21 -9.97 4.21
N VAL A 195 -0.59 -11.12 3.62
CA VAL A 195 -1.32 -12.18 4.34
C VAL A 195 -0.45 -12.78 5.45
N GLN A 196 0.82 -13.05 5.17
CA GLN A 196 1.75 -13.56 6.18
C GLN A 196 1.95 -12.55 7.31
N LYS A 197 2.18 -11.28 6.96
CA LYS A 197 2.31 -10.19 7.93
C LYS A 197 1.05 -10.10 8.78
N ALA A 198 -0.14 -10.04 8.17
CA ALA A 198 -1.43 -9.99 8.87
C ALA A 198 -1.58 -11.10 9.92
N LYS A 199 -1.19 -12.34 9.58
CA LYS A 199 -1.21 -13.48 10.51
C LYS A 199 -0.24 -13.31 11.68
N LEU A 200 0.95 -12.78 11.44
CA LEU A 200 1.92 -12.53 12.51
C LEU A 200 1.45 -11.40 13.42
N VAL A 201 0.99 -10.29 12.83
CA VAL A 201 0.63 -9.09 13.59
C VAL A 201 -0.72 -9.18 14.28
N SER A 202 -1.63 -10.07 13.84
CA SER A 202 -2.90 -10.32 14.53
C SER A 202 -2.70 -10.92 15.92
N GLU A 203 -1.59 -11.62 16.16
CA GLU A 203 -1.28 -12.26 17.44
C GLU A 203 -0.61 -11.32 18.45
N ILE A 204 -0.05 -10.19 18.01
CA ILE A 204 0.66 -9.24 18.87
C ILE A 204 -0.33 -8.47 19.76
N LYS A 205 -0.25 -8.65 21.08
CA LYS A 205 -1.15 -8.03 22.06
C LYS A 205 -0.41 -7.14 23.06
N THR A 206 0.91 -7.19 23.07
CA THR A 206 1.76 -6.51 24.03
C THR A 206 2.95 -5.82 23.36
N LEU A 207 3.54 -4.85 24.06
CA LEU A 207 4.77 -4.18 23.61
C LEU A 207 5.94 -5.15 23.44
N LYS A 208 6.06 -6.16 24.33
CA LYS A 208 7.12 -7.18 24.24
C LYS A 208 7.02 -7.97 22.92
N GLU A 209 5.82 -8.37 22.54
CA GLU A 209 5.58 -9.08 21.27
C GLU A 209 5.81 -8.19 20.06
N LEU A 210 5.43 -6.91 20.14
CA LEU A 210 5.72 -5.94 19.08
C LEU A 210 7.23 -5.78 18.87
N ASN A 211 7.99 -5.59 19.95
CA ASN A 211 9.45 -5.49 19.87
C ASN A 211 10.08 -6.76 19.29
N ALA A 212 9.64 -7.94 19.73
CA ALA A 212 10.12 -9.22 19.20
C ALA A 212 9.79 -9.42 17.70
N PHE A 213 8.67 -8.87 17.23
CA PHE A 213 8.34 -8.84 15.80
C PHE A 213 9.28 -7.90 15.04
N LEU A 214 9.48 -6.67 15.53
CA LEU A 214 10.34 -5.66 14.88
C LEU A 214 11.80 -6.12 14.76
N GLU A 215 12.33 -6.81 15.76
CA GLU A 215 13.70 -7.37 15.75
C GLU A 215 13.98 -8.36 14.60
N GLN A 216 12.93 -8.96 14.02
CA GLN A 216 13.08 -9.88 12.89
C GLN A 216 13.41 -9.15 11.58
N PHE A 217 13.13 -7.84 11.50
CA PHE A 217 13.32 -7.03 10.30
C PHE A 217 14.55 -6.12 10.38
N THR A 218 15.21 -6.04 11.53
CA THR A 218 16.36 -5.14 11.77
C THR A 218 17.72 -5.84 11.69
N LYS A 219 17.76 -7.18 11.68
CA LYS A 219 18.99 -7.99 11.52
C LYS A 219 19.29 -8.23 10.04
#